data_AF-A0A0A9FGM7-F1
#
_entry.id   AF-A0A0A9FGM7-F1
#
_cell.length_a   1.000
_cell.length_b   1.000
_cell.length_c   1.000
_cell.angle_alpha   90.00
_cell.angle_beta   90.00
_cell.angle_gamma   90.00
#
_symmetry.space_group_name_H-M   'P 1'
#
loop_
_entity.id
_entity.type
_entity.pdbx_description
1 polymer ?
#
loop_
_entity_poly.entity_id
_entity_poly.type
_entity_poly.pdbx_seq_one_letter_code
_entity_poly.pdbx_strand_id
1 'polypeptide(L)' 'MKDVDFANQVGITHFYHIFYEGCLTNFDVEDGAEATHLYPEIQYIRMDEYMKRYV' A
#
# COMPACT_ATOMS: atom_id res chain seq x y z
N MET A 1 -12.44 11.50 15.93
CA MET A 1 -11.13 11.75 16.56
C MET A 1 -10.94 13.25 16.74
N LYS A 2 -11.53 13.86 17.78
CA LYS A 2 -11.39 15.33 17.99
C LYS A 2 -10.14 15.70 18.80
N ASP A 3 -9.55 14.73 19.50
CA ASP A 3 -8.47 14.96 20.47
C ASP A 3 -7.09 14.48 19.98
N VAL A 4 -6.96 14.17 18.70
CA VAL A 4 -5.71 13.70 18.05
C VAL A 4 -5.21 14.82 17.13
N ASP A 5 -3.90 15.06 17.05
CA ASP A 5 -3.39 16.07 16.12
C ASP A 5 -3.68 15.69 14.66
N PHE A 6 -3.67 16.69 13.78
CA PHE A 6 -4.08 16.50 12.39
C PHE A 6 -3.26 15.43 11.65
N ALA A 7 -1.93 15.38 11.86
CA ALA A 7 -1.09 14.40 11.19
C ALA A 7 -1.43 12.96 11.62
N ASN A 8 -1.65 12.76 12.92
CA ASN A 8 -2.10 11.47 13.43
C ASN A 8 -3.53 11.12 12.99
N GLN A 9 -4.43 12.10 12.84
CA GLN A 9 -5.76 11.85 12.27
C GLN A 9 -5.68 11.33 10.83
N VAL A 10 -4.82 11.95 10.02
CA VAL A 10 -4.54 11.53 8.64
C VAL A 10 -3.96 10.12 8.65
N GLY A 11 -2.94 9.84 9.47
CA GLY A 11 -2.30 8.52 9.55
C GLY A 11 -3.27 7.40 9.93
N ILE A 12 -4.10 7.61 10.96
CA ILE A 12 -5.11 6.62 11.39
C ILE A 12 -6.15 6.37 10.28
N THR A 13 -6.59 7.44 9.61
CA THR A 13 -7.55 7.33 8.50
C THR A 13 -6.95 6.53 7.34
N HIS A 14 -5.68 6.76 6.98
CA HIS A 14 -4.99 5.99 5.95
C HIS A 14 -4.86 4.52 6.34
N PHE A 15 -4.49 4.21 7.58
CA PHE A 15 -4.41 2.83 8.05
C PHE A 15 -5.77 2.13 8.03
N TYR A 16 -6.85 2.83 8.37
CA TYR A 16 -8.20 2.29 8.28
C TYR A 16 -8.56 1.95 6.82
N HIS A 17 -8.36 2.88 5.87
CA HIS A 17 -8.65 2.62 4.46
C HIS A 17 -7.78 1.48 3.88
N ILE A 18 -6.51 1.40 4.26
CA ILE A 18 -5.59 0.37 3.75
C ILE A 18 -5.89 -1.01 4.35
N PHE A 19 -6.00 -1.12 5.68
CA PHE A 19 -6.06 -2.42 6.36
C PHE A 19 -7.48 -2.92 6.64
N TYR A 20 -8.46 -2.03 6.81
CA TYR A 20 -9.84 -2.41 7.10
C TYR A 20 -10.71 -2.40 5.84
N GLU A 21 -10.69 -1.30 5.07
CA GLU A 21 -11.47 -1.23 3.83
C GLU A 21 -10.78 -1.90 2.64
N GLY A 22 -9.45 -2.11 2.71
CA GLY A 22 -8.68 -2.76 1.66
C GLY A 22 -8.54 -1.91 0.39
N CYS A 23 -8.53 -0.58 0.51
CA CYS A 23 -8.64 0.35 -0.62
C CYS A 23 -7.56 0.21 -1.71
N LEU A 24 -6.47 -0.51 -1.43
CA LEU A 24 -5.40 -0.76 -2.41
C LEU A 24 -5.72 -1.90 -3.39
N THR A 25 -6.63 -2.81 -3.04
CA THR A 25 -6.90 -4.04 -3.83
C THR A 25 -8.37 -4.45 -3.82
N ASN A 26 -9.29 -3.57 -3.41
CA ASN A 26 -10.73 -3.86 -3.33
C ASN A 26 -11.51 -3.53 -4.61
N PHE A 27 -10.79 -3.28 -5.72
CA PHE A 27 -11.34 -2.97 -7.03
C PHE A 27 -10.49 -3.60 -8.13
N ASP A 28 -11.08 -3.79 -9.31
CA ASP A 28 -10.37 -4.23 -10.51
C ASP A 28 -9.80 -3.03 -11.28
N VAL A 29 -8.60 -3.17 -11.82
CA VAL A 29 -7.96 -2.11 -12.61
C VAL A 29 -8.56 -2.10 -14.02
N GLU A 30 -9.50 -1.18 -14.26
CA GLU A 30 -10.26 -1.12 -15.53
C GLU A 30 -9.47 -0.43 -16.66
N ASP A 31 -9.11 0.85 -16.49
CA ASP A 31 -8.44 1.66 -17.53
C ASP A 31 -6.92 1.84 -17.28
N GLY A 32 -6.38 1.12 -16.31
CA GLY A 32 -4.96 1.17 -15.92
C GLY A 32 -4.17 -0.06 -16.37
N ALA A 33 -2.84 0.06 -16.34
CA ALA A 33 -1.94 -1.07 -16.53
C ALA A 33 -1.12 -1.30 -15.27
N GLU A 34 -0.92 -2.57 -14.94
CA GLU A 34 -0.07 -2.98 -13.83
C GLU A 34 1.41 -2.93 -14.28
N ALA A 35 2.27 -2.32 -13.46
CA ALA A 35 3.64 -2.01 -13.85
C ALA A 35 4.52 -3.26 -14.06
N THR A 36 4.32 -4.32 -13.28
CA THR A 36 5.05 -5.59 -13.47
C THR A 36 4.71 -6.27 -14.79
N HIS A 37 3.51 -6.05 -15.35
CA HIS A 37 3.18 -6.51 -16.70
C HIS A 37 3.84 -5.68 -17.81
N LEU A 38 4.05 -4.38 -17.58
CA LEU A 38 4.69 -3.49 -18.56
C LEU A 38 6.21 -3.62 -18.61
N TYR A 39 6.84 -3.96 -17.49
CA TYR A 39 8.30 -4.04 -17.35
C TYR A 39 8.73 -5.39 -16.74
N PRO A 40 8.48 -6.52 -17.42
CA PRO A 40 8.74 -7.86 -16.88
C PRO A 40 10.22 -8.16 -16.63
N GLU A 41 11.12 -7.40 -17.25
CA GLU A 41 12.56 -7.48 -17.03
C GLU A 41 12.99 -6.95 -15.65
N ILE A 42 12.17 -6.11 -15.02
CA ILE A 42 12.46 -5.53 -13.71
C ILE A 42 12.05 -6.51 -12.62
N GLN A 43 13.04 -7.05 -11.92
CA GLN A 43 12.81 -7.86 -10.73
C GLN A 43 12.50 -6.95 -9.53
N TYR A 44 11.26 -6.97 -9.05
CA TYR A 44 10.89 -6.26 -7.83
C TYR A 44 11.42 -6.99 -6.58
N ILE A 45 11.72 -6.23 -5.53
CA ILE A 45 12.16 -6.79 -4.25
C ILE A 45 10.92 -7.33 -3.53
N ARG A 46 10.90 -8.64 -3.25
CA ARG A 46 9.81 -9.27 -2.48
C ARG A 46 9.87 -8.86 -1.01
N MET A 47 8.71 -8.85 -0.34
CA MET A 47 8.62 -8.39 1.05
C MET A 47 9.48 -9.21 2.02
N ASP A 48 9.57 -10.53 1.83
CA ASP A 48 10.44 -11.41 2.63
C ASP A 48 11.92 -11.05 2.48
N GLU A 49 12.36 -10.67 1.27
CA GLU A 49 13.72 -10.19 1.03
C GLU A 49 13.94 -8.80 1.65
N TYR A 50 12.97 -7.89 1.50
CA TYR A 50 13.05 -6.54 2.08
C TYR A 50 13.17 -6.56 3.60
N MET A 51 12.40 -7.44 4.27
CA MET A 51 12.35 -7.51 5.73
C MET A 51 13.66 -8.01 6.36
N LYS A 52 14.53 -8.69 5.61
CA LYS A 52 15.87 -9.11 6.10
C LYS A 52 16.76 -7.94 6.55
N ARG A 53 16.45 -6.71 6.15
CA ARG A 53 17.20 -5.50 6.56
C ARG A 53 16.97 -5.11 8.02
N TYR A 54 15.91 -5.62 8.63
CA TYR A 54 15.47 -5.26 9.99
C TYR A 54 15.60 -6.44 10.98
N VAL A 55 16.21 -7.54 10.56
CA VAL A 55 16.51 -8.75 11.35
C VAL A 55 18.01 -8.82 11.54
#